data_AF-A0A9W9NJD1-F1
#
_entry.id   AF-A0A9W9NJD1-F1
#
_cell.length_a   1.000
_cell.length_b   1.000
_cell.length_c   1.000
_cell.angle_alpha   90.00
_cell.angle_beta   90.00
_cell.angle_gamma   90.00
#
_symmetry.space_group_name_H-M   'P 1'
#
loop_
_entity.id
_entity.type
_entity.pdbx_description
1 polymer ?
#
loop_
_entity_poly.entity_id
_entity_poly.type
_entity_poly.pdbx_seq_one_letter_code
_entity_poly.pdbx_strand_id
1 'polypeptide(L)'
;MAHGNLDADNLYPRGYPELAAFMKTDAEISMFRRFDYLHLRELLYLQEELTSLEEQLQKFDASEPTEINNMSRRRDNNEERKKLMSQIRVLLVEYGDATQSLTLKF
;
A
#
# COMPACT_ATOMS: atom_id res chain seq x y z
N MET A 1 -42.35 18.18 39.08
CA MET A 1 -41.56 19.04 38.17
C MET A 1 -40.14 19.07 38.73
N ALA A 2 -39.07 18.65 38.11
CA ALA A 2 -38.80 18.05 36.81
C ALA A 2 -37.69 17.01 37.07
N HIS A 3 -37.86 15.78 36.61
CA HIS A 3 -36.79 14.79 36.60
C HIS A 3 -35.78 15.24 35.54
N GLY A 4 -34.66 15.79 35.98
CA GLY A 4 -33.53 16.11 35.11
C GLY A 4 -33.01 14.82 34.50
N ASN A 5 -33.40 14.60 33.25
CA ASN A 5 -33.01 13.45 32.46
C ASN A 5 -31.52 13.59 32.13
N LEU A 6 -30.67 12.93 32.92
CA LEU A 6 -29.23 12.83 32.67
C LEU A 6 -28.99 11.78 31.56
N ASP A 7 -29.53 12.03 30.36
CA ASP A 7 -29.20 11.26 29.14
C ASP A 7 -27.90 11.78 28.49
N ALA A 8 -26.98 12.33 29.29
CA ALA A 8 -25.66 12.74 28.82
C ALA A 8 -24.70 11.55 28.62
N ASP A 9 -25.15 10.33 28.86
CA ASP A 9 -24.31 9.14 29.00
C ASP A 9 -24.13 8.32 27.71
N ASN A 10 -24.46 8.88 26.54
CA ASN A 10 -24.18 8.20 25.28
C ASN A 10 -23.65 9.15 24.21
N LEU A 11 -22.45 9.70 24.45
CA LEU A 11 -21.74 10.59 23.53
C LEU A 11 -21.47 9.94 22.15
N TYR A 12 -21.58 8.62 22.04
CA TYR A 12 -21.30 7.85 20.83
C TYR A 12 -22.37 6.78 20.57
N PRO A 13 -22.81 6.56 19.32
CA PRO A 13 -23.73 5.47 18.98
C PRO A 13 -23.13 4.09 19.31
N ARG A 14 -24.00 3.14 19.70
CA ARG A 14 -23.58 1.77 20.01
C ARG A 14 -22.85 1.09 18.86
N GLY A 15 -21.91 0.20 19.19
CA GLY A 15 -21.13 -0.59 18.23
C GLY A 15 -19.75 0.00 17.98
N TYR A 16 -19.34 0.13 16.72
CA TYR A 16 -18.00 0.64 16.38
C TYR A 16 -17.70 2.07 16.90
N PRO A 17 -18.63 3.04 16.87
CA PRO A 17 -18.34 4.38 17.40
C PRO A 17 -18.08 4.37 18.91
N GLU A 18 -18.88 3.63 19.68
CA GLU A 18 -18.70 3.43 21.13
C GLU A 18 -17.36 2.72 21.43
N LEU A 19 -17.05 1.64 20.70
CA LEU A 19 -15.78 0.92 20.86
C LEU A 19 -14.58 1.81 20.51
N ALA A 20 -14.65 2.59 19.44
CA ALA A 20 -13.59 3.52 19.06
C ALA A 20 -13.39 4.63 20.10
N ALA A 21 -14.48 5.15 20.67
CA ALA A 21 -14.42 6.12 21.75
C ALA A 21 -13.76 5.54 23.01
N PHE A 22 -14.05 4.28 23.33
CA PHE A 22 -13.38 3.55 24.41
C PHE A 22 -11.89 3.33 24.11
N MET A 23 -11.54 2.82 22.94
CA MET A 23 -10.14 2.54 22.57
C MET A 23 -9.28 3.83 22.53
N LYS A 24 -9.87 4.98 22.19
CA LYS A 24 -9.20 6.28 22.24
C LYS A 24 -8.70 6.67 23.65
N THR A 25 -9.30 6.14 24.72
CA THR A 25 -9.00 6.58 26.10
C THR A 25 -7.58 6.24 26.57
N ASP A 26 -6.98 5.18 26.03
CA ASP A 26 -5.60 4.80 26.30
C ASP A 26 -5.00 4.08 25.09
N ALA A 27 -3.80 4.48 24.69
CA ALA A 27 -3.08 3.86 23.58
C ALA A 27 -2.74 2.39 23.86
N GLU A 28 -2.55 2.00 25.13
CA GLU A 28 -2.29 0.60 25.50
C GLU A 28 -3.53 -0.30 25.39
N ILE A 29 -4.74 0.28 25.46
CA ILE A 29 -6.01 -0.44 25.26
C ILE A 29 -6.26 -0.67 23.75
N SER A 30 -5.61 0.11 22.89
CA SER A 30 -5.73 0.05 21.43
C SER A 30 -4.80 -0.99 20.77
N MET A 31 -4.72 -2.20 21.31
CA MET A 31 -3.95 -3.27 20.68
C MET A 31 -4.76 -3.96 19.57
N PHE A 32 -4.33 -3.79 18.32
CA PHE A 32 -4.91 -4.48 17.18
C PHE A 32 -4.17 -5.79 16.89
N ARG A 33 -4.91 -6.80 16.41
CA ARG A 33 -4.31 -8.03 15.91
C ARG A 33 -3.34 -7.70 14.78
N ARG A 34 -2.08 -8.14 14.92
CA ARG A 34 -1.11 -8.09 13.83
C ARG A 34 -1.39 -9.20 12.82
N PHE A 35 -1.30 -8.85 11.54
CA PHE A 35 -1.48 -9.76 10.42
C PHE A 35 -0.16 -10.01 9.69
N ASP A 36 0.92 -10.27 10.44
CA ASP A 36 2.28 -10.36 9.89
C ASP A 36 2.40 -11.38 8.76
N TYR A 37 1.75 -12.55 8.90
CA TYR A 37 1.71 -13.57 7.84
C TYR A 37 1.05 -13.07 6.55
N LEU A 38 -0.08 -12.37 6.65
CA LEU A 38 -0.76 -11.82 5.46
C LEU A 38 0.06 -10.72 4.83
N HIS A 39 0.70 -9.87 5.64
CA HIS A 39 1.56 -8.79 5.17
C HIS A 39 2.79 -9.33 4.42
N LEU A 40 3.44 -10.36 4.96
CA LEU A 40 4.54 -11.04 4.28
C LEU A 40 4.10 -11.74 3.00
N ARG A 41 2.91 -12.35 3.01
CA ARG A 41 2.38 -12.99 1.81
C ARG A 41 2.13 -11.96 0.70
N GLU A 42 1.55 -10.81 1.03
CA GLU A 42 1.34 -9.72 0.07
C GLU A 42 2.67 -9.20 -0.50
N LEU A 43 3.69 -9.03 0.34
CA LEU A 43 5.03 -8.66 -0.11
C LEU A 43 5.60 -9.65 -1.14
N LEU A 44 5.42 -10.95 -0.94
CA LEU A 44 5.86 -11.97 -1.89
C LEU A 44 5.11 -11.86 -3.23
N TYR A 45 3.82 -11.54 -3.22
CA TYR A 45 3.06 -11.30 -4.46
C TYR A 45 3.59 -10.08 -5.22
N LEU A 46 3.82 -8.97 -4.52
CA LEU A 46 4.40 -7.76 -5.13
C LEU A 46 5.79 -8.03 -5.74
N GLN A 47 6.61 -8.87 -5.08
CA GLN A 47 7.91 -9.28 -5.62
C GLN A 47 7.78 -10.10 -6.90
N GLU A 48 6.87 -11.08 -6.93
CA GLU A 48 6.63 -11.90 -8.11
C GLU A 48 6.13 -11.05 -9.29
N GLU A 49 5.22 -10.12 -9.04
CA GLU A 49 4.70 -9.23 -10.08
C GLU A 49 5.79 -8.27 -10.58
N LEU A 50 6.58 -7.64 -9.69
CA LEU A 50 7.72 -6.81 -10.09
C LEU A 50 8.74 -7.60 -10.93
N THR A 51 9.03 -8.85 -10.55
CA THR A 51 9.95 -9.72 -11.28
C THR A 51 9.43 -10.00 -12.69
N SER A 52 8.13 -10.30 -12.84
CA SER A 52 7.52 -10.51 -14.15
C SER A 52 7.59 -9.26 -15.04
N LEU A 53 7.36 -8.08 -14.47
CA LEU A 53 7.45 -6.81 -15.21
C LEU A 53 8.91 -6.48 -15.58
N GLU A 54 9.87 -6.79 -14.71
CA GLU A 54 11.30 -6.64 -14.98
C GLU A 54 11.74 -7.51 -16.17
N GLU A 55 11.35 -8.78 -16.19
CA GLU A 55 11.65 -9.67 -17.32
C GLU A 55 11.04 -9.17 -18.63
N GLN A 56 9.84 -8.61 -18.60
CA GLN A 56 9.20 -8.01 -19.77
C GLN A 56 9.94 -6.75 -20.23
N LEU A 57 10.41 -5.93 -19.30
CA LEU A 57 11.18 -4.72 -19.61
C LEU A 57 12.50 -5.09 -20.28
N GLN A 58 13.21 -6.08 -19.74
CA GLN A 58 14.46 -6.60 -20.34
C GLN A 58 14.26 -7.08 -21.78
N LYS A 59 13.11 -7.70 -22.09
CA LYS A 59 12.76 -8.10 -23.47
C LYS A 59 12.57 -6.89 -24.38
N PHE A 60 11.87 -5.85 -23.93
CA PHE A 60 11.73 -4.62 -24.71
C PHE A 60 13.08 -3.98 -24.99
N ASP A 61 13.93 -3.88 -23.96
CA ASP A 61 15.24 -3.26 -24.08
C ASP A 61 16.17 -4.03 -25.02
N ALA A 62 16.15 -5.37 -24.96
CA ALA A 62 16.93 -6.24 -25.84
C ALA A 62 16.42 -6.23 -27.30
N SER A 63 15.12 -5.98 -27.49
CA SER A 63 14.49 -5.94 -28.82
C SER A 63 14.58 -4.58 -29.51
N GLU A 64 15.04 -3.53 -28.82
CA GLU A 64 15.07 -2.17 -29.36
C GLU A 64 16.16 -2.03 -30.44
N PRO A 65 15.79 -1.77 -31.71
CA PRO A 65 16.77 -1.61 -32.79
C PRO A 65 17.51 -0.27 -32.74
N THR A 66 16.95 0.75 -32.06
CA THR A 66 17.52 2.10 -32.03
C THR A 66 18.01 2.42 -30.62
N GLU A 67 19.33 2.36 -30.40
CA GLU A 67 19.93 2.61 -29.06
C GLU A 67 19.47 3.93 -28.42
N ILE A 68 19.24 4.97 -29.23
CA ILE A 68 18.78 6.28 -28.77
C ILE A 68 17.42 6.21 -28.04
N ASN A 69 16.56 5.25 -28.39
CA ASN A 69 15.26 5.08 -27.74
C ASN A 69 15.40 4.55 -26.31
N ASN A 70 16.41 3.71 -26.04
CA ASN A 70 16.73 3.25 -24.68
C ASN A 70 17.40 4.35 -23.84
N MET A 71 18.05 5.34 -24.46
CA MET A 71 18.80 6.37 -23.74
C MET A 71 17.93 7.47 -23.11
N SER A 72 16.70 7.67 -23.58
CA SER A 72 15.86 8.75 -23.07
C SER A 72 14.38 8.48 -23.26
N ARG A 73 13.60 8.56 -22.17
CA ARG A 73 12.13 8.53 -22.22
C ARG A 73 11.52 9.54 -23.20
N ARG A 74 12.18 10.69 -23.45
CA ARG A 74 11.69 11.70 -24.40
C ARG A 74 11.81 11.24 -25.85
N ARG A 75 12.77 10.36 -26.13
CA ARG A 75 13.08 9.82 -27.46
C ARG A 75 12.47 8.44 -27.67
N ASP A 76 12.24 7.72 -26.59
CA ASP A 76 11.52 6.45 -26.58
C ASP A 76 10.17 6.60 -27.28
N ASN A 77 9.95 5.85 -28.34
CA ASN A 77 8.70 5.78 -29.08
C ASN A 77 7.95 4.45 -28.82
N ASN A 78 8.47 3.59 -27.94
CA ASN A 78 7.84 2.35 -27.54
C ASN A 78 6.80 2.62 -26.44
N GLU A 79 5.54 2.80 -26.84
CA GLU A 79 4.44 3.09 -25.92
C GLU A 79 4.17 1.94 -24.94
N GLU A 80 4.42 0.68 -25.34
CA GLU A 80 4.26 -0.47 -24.45
C GLU A 80 5.32 -0.48 -23.34
N ARG A 81 6.58 -0.17 -23.67
CA ARG A 81 7.64 0.02 -22.66
C ARG A 81 7.29 1.16 -21.70
N LYS A 82 6.74 2.28 -22.20
CA LYS A 82 6.31 3.40 -21.33
C LYS A 82 5.18 3.00 -20.39
N LYS A 83 4.21 2.23 -20.89
CA LYS A 83 3.10 1.70 -20.09
C LYS A 83 3.60 0.74 -19.01
N LEU A 84 4.50 -0.17 -19.38
CA LEU A 84 5.15 -1.10 -18.44
C LEU A 84 5.91 -0.35 -17.35
N MET A 85 6.70 0.67 -17.72
CA MET A 85 7.40 1.53 -16.75
C MET A 85 6.46 2.29 -15.82
N SER A 86 5.25 2.65 -16.27
CA SER A 86 4.23 3.25 -15.41
C SER A 86 3.67 2.25 -14.40
N GLN A 87 3.46 0.99 -14.81
CA GLN A 87 3.01 -0.07 -13.91
C GLN A 87 4.06 -0.39 -12.86
N ILE A 88 5.33 -0.57 -13.27
CA ILE A 88 6.47 -0.77 -12.37
C ILE A 88 6.54 0.35 -11.33
N ARG A 89 6.33 1.61 -11.73
CA ARG A 89 6.35 2.74 -10.80
C ARG A 89 5.28 2.64 -9.70
N VAL A 90 4.05 2.28 -10.06
CA VAL A 90 2.96 2.12 -9.09
C VAL A 90 3.31 0.99 -8.12
N LEU A 91 3.72 -0.15 -8.66
CA LEU A 91 4.01 -1.34 -7.87
C LEU A 91 5.24 -1.15 -6.95
N LEU A 92 6.25 -0.39 -7.38
CA LEU A 92 7.39 -0.02 -6.53
C LEU A 92 6.99 0.88 -5.35
N VAL A 93 5.99 1.75 -5.52
CA VAL A 93 5.45 2.56 -4.41
C VAL A 93 4.75 1.64 -3.41
N GLU A 94 3.88 0.76 -3.89
CA GLU A 94 3.16 -0.20 -3.04
C GLU A 94 4.12 -1.14 -2.30
N TYR A 95 5.15 -1.64 -2.99
CA TYR A 95 6.20 -2.46 -2.40
C TYR A 95 7.03 -1.68 -1.37
N GLY A 96 7.36 -0.41 -1.64
CA GLY A 96 8.03 0.48 -0.70
C GLY A 96 7.22 0.69 0.58
N ASP A 97 5.94 0.99 0.46
CA ASP A 97 5.04 1.21 1.59
C ASP A 97 4.87 -0.08 2.42
N ALA A 98 4.72 -1.22 1.74
CA ALA A 98 4.61 -2.52 2.38
C ALA A 98 5.90 -2.90 3.13
N THR A 99 7.08 -2.62 2.58
CA THR A 99 8.35 -2.90 3.26
C THR A 99 8.59 -1.96 4.45
N GLN A 100 8.29 -0.66 4.33
CA GLN A 100 8.41 0.30 5.43
C GLN A 100 7.49 -0.06 6.61
N SER A 101 6.26 -0.48 6.32
CA SER A 101 5.34 -1.01 7.33
C SER A 101 5.91 -2.22 8.07
N LEU A 102 6.82 -2.98 7.45
CA LEU A 102 7.53 -4.07 8.12
C LEU A 102 8.73 -3.58 8.95
N THR A 103 9.46 -2.56 8.47
CA THR A 103 10.70 -2.07 9.10
C THR A 103 10.45 -1.26 10.38
N LEU A 104 9.33 -0.53 10.49
CA LEU A 104 8.95 0.19 11.71
C LEU A 104 8.53 -0.74 12.88
N LYS A 105 8.76 -2.05 12.75
CA LYS A 105 8.36 -3.11 13.71
C LYS A 105 9.55 -3.77 14.41
N PHE A 106 10.77 -3.26 14.23
CA PHE A 106 12.00 -3.60 14.99
C PHE A 106 12.62 -2.33 15.56
#